data_AF-A0ABD1DTX0-F1
#
_entry.id   AF-A0ABD1DTX0-F1
#
_cell.length_a   1.000
_cell.length_b   1.000
_cell.length_c   1.000
_cell.angle_alpha   90.00
_cell.angle_beta   90.00
_cell.angle_gamma   90.00
#
_symmetry.space_group_name_H-M   'P 1'
#
loop_
_entity.id
_entity.type
_entity.pdbx_description
1 polymer ?
#
loop_
_entity_poly.entity_id
_entity_poly.type
_entity_poly.pdbx_seq_one_letter_code
_entity_poly.pdbx_strand_id
1 'polypeptide(L)'
;MQDAWELERFGYKKSSLSVKLRVLKALVESQFDRNVKFKSYINGIAAQDLRAEPVGRDMLGNIYWCIMDKFSNIRIFRENPDDESWTVMASNRDEMSDRGR
;
A
#
# COMPACT_ATOMS: atom_id res chain seq x y z
N MET A 1 1.26 -9.30 -20.81
CA MET A 1 0.33 -10.12 -21.63
C MET A 1 -0.41 -11.16 -20.79
N GLN A 2 0.24 -11.85 -19.85
CA GLN A 2 -0.41 -12.88 -19.01
C GLN A 2 -1.62 -12.36 -18.20
N ASP A 3 -1.50 -11.19 -17.55
CA ASP A 3 -2.58 -10.62 -16.75
C ASP A 3 -3.80 -10.22 -17.59
N ALA A 4 -3.56 -9.63 -18.77
CA ALA A 4 -4.61 -9.24 -19.71
C ALA A 4 -5.35 -10.48 -20.21
N TRP A 5 -4.60 -11.54 -20.55
CA TRP A 5 -5.17 -12.81 -20.95
C TRP A 5 -5.99 -13.47 -19.83
N GLU A 6 -5.48 -13.49 -18.59
CA GLU A 6 -6.21 -14.05 -17.44
C GLU A 6 -7.51 -13.28 -17.17
N LEU A 7 -7.46 -11.95 -17.29
CA LEU A 7 -8.61 -11.08 -17.12
C LEU A 7 -9.67 -11.30 -18.22
N GLU A 8 -9.25 -11.39 -19.49
CA GLU A 8 -10.14 -11.68 -20.62
C GLU A 8 -10.77 -13.07 -20.51
N ARG A 9 -10.00 -14.06 -20.04
CA ARG A 9 -10.45 -15.46 -19.99
C ARG A 9 -11.34 -15.77 -18.80
N PHE A 10 -11.03 -15.25 -17.62
CA PHE A 10 -11.70 -15.62 -16.37
C PHE A 10 -12.51 -14.48 -15.74
N GLY A 11 -12.27 -13.24 -16.17
CA GLY A 11 -12.84 -12.04 -15.57
C GLY A 11 -12.22 -11.71 -14.20
N TYR A 12 -12.31 -10.43 -13.83
CA TYR A 12 -11.64 -9.90 -12.62
C TYR A 12 -11.96 -10.68 -11.34
N LYS A 13 -13.22 -11.10 -11.15
CA LYS A 13 -13.66 -11.79 -9.93
C LYS A 13 -12.90 -13.11 -9.71
N LYS A 14 -12.55 -13.83 -10.78
CA LYS A 14 -11.93 -15.15 -10.72
C LYS A 14 -10.40 -15.12 -10.91
N SER A 15 -9.82 -13.97 -11.22
CA SER A 15 -8.36 -13.81 -11.30
C SER A 15 -7.69 -13.97 -9.95
N SER A 16 -6.41 -14.34 -9.98
CA SER A 16 -5.54 -14.43 -8.80
C SER A 16 -5.46 -13.08 -8.06
N LEU A 17 -5.16 -13.13 -6.76
CA LEU A 17 -5.00 -11.91 -5.95
C LEU A 17 -3.92 -10.99 -6.53
N SER A 18 -2.79 -11.57 -6.97
CA SER A 18 -1.69 -10.81 -7.57
C SER A 18 -2.12 -10.08 -8.84
N VAL A 19 -2.91 -10.71 -9.71
CA VAL A 19 -3.48 -10.06 -10.91
C VAL A 19 -4.45 -8.95 -10.51
N LYS A 20 -5.33 -9.20 -9.54
CA LYS A 20 -6.28 -8.19 -9.05
C LYS A 20 -5.58 -6.93 -8.52
N LEU A 21 -4.49 -7.10 -7.78
CA LEU A 21 -3.68 -6.01 -7.25
C LEU A 21 -2.98 -5.22 -8.37
N ARG A 22 -2.42 -5.91 -9.37
CA ARG A 22 -1.78 -5.24 -10.52
C ARG A 22 -2.78 -4.48 -11.38
N VAL A 23 -3.98 -5.03 -11.61
CA VAL A 23 -5.06 -4.32 -12.31
C VAL A 23 -5.50 -3.09 -11.54
N LEU A 24 -5.70 -3.20 -10.21
CA LEU A 24 -6.06 -2.06 -9.37
C LEU A 24 -4.98 -0.97 -9.44
N LYS A 25 -3.71 -1.34 -9.32
CA LYS A 25 -2.57 -0.42 -9.44
C LYS A 25 -2.61 0.31 -10.78
N ALA A 26 -2.72 -0.41 -11.90
CA ALA A 26 -2.76 0.18 -13.24
C ALA A 26 -3.95 1.14 -13.42
N LEU A 27 -5.13 0.81 -12.87
CA LEU A 27 -6.30 1.69 -12.93
C LEU A 27 -6.10 2.97 -12.12
N VAL A 28 -5.49 2.89 -10.94
CA VAL A 28 -5.16 4.05 -10.09
C VAL A 28 -4.11 4.93 -10.76
N GLU A 29 -3.02 4.34 -11.27
CA GLU A 29 -1.98 5.06 -12.02
C GLU A 29 -2.59 5.77 -13.24
N SER A 30 -3.50 5.11 -13.96
CA SER A 30 -4.16 5.70 -15.13
C SER A 30 -5.00 6.93 -14.80
N GLN A 31 -5.41 7.14 -13.55
CA GLN A 31 -6.09 8.39 -13.15
C GLN A 31 -5.19 9.61 -13.28
N PHE A 32 -3.88 9.47 -13.08
CA PHE A 32 -2.91 10.57 -13.23
C PHE A 32 -2.66 10.96 -14.70
N ASP A 33 -2.99 10.08 -15.63
CA ASP A 33 -2.83 10.33 -17.07
C ASP A 33 -4.15 10.72 -17.74
N ARG A 34 -5.24 10.02 -17.42
CA ARG A 34 -6.50 10.09 -18.17
C ARG A 34 -7.56 10.95 -17.50
N ASN A 35 -7.47 11.19 -16.20
CA ASN A 35 -8.45 11.97 -15.45
C ASN A 35 -7.87 13.34 -15.09
N VAL A 36 -8.01 14.29 -16.01
CA VAL A 36 -7.45 15.65 -15.85
C VAL A 36 -7.94 16.32 -14.57
N LYS A 37 -9.23 16.17 -14.21
CA LYS A 37 -9.80 16.75 -12.99
C LYS A 37 -9.11 16.19 -11.74
N PHE A 38 -8.93 14.87 -11.67
CA PHE A 38 -8.21 14.22 -10.58
C PHE A 38 -6.76 14.68 -10.51
N LYS A 39 -6.04 14.64 -11.64
CA LYS A 39 -4.65 15.06 -11.73
C LYS A 39 -4.45 16.51 -11.25
N SER A 40 -5.26 17.44 -11.77
CA SER A 40 -5.19 18.85 -11.38
C SER A 40 -5.49 19.05 -9.89
N TYR A 41 -6.45 18.31 -9.33
CA TYR A 41 -6.75 18.36 -7.90
C TYR A 41 -5.56 17.88 -7.06
N ILE A 42 -5.01 16.70 -7.37
CA ILE A 42 -3.88 16.14 -6.61
C ILE A 42 -2.63 17.01 -6.73
N ASN A 43 -2.33 17.54 -7.92
CA ASN A 43 -1.20 18.45 -8.13
C ASN A 43 -1.32 19.78 -7.36
N GLY A 44 -2.52 20.15 -6.91
CA GLY A 44 -2.75 21.32 -6.07
C GLY A 44 -2.50 21.07 -4.57
N ILE A 45 -2.30 19.82 -4.16
CA ILE A 45 -2.03 19.45 -2.76
C ILE A 45 -0.51 19.44 -2.54
N ALA A 46 -0.05 19.97 -1.42
CA ALA A 46 1.38 19.94 -1.09
C ALA A 46 1.85 18.49 -0.93
N ALA A 47 3.06 18.21 -1.42
CA ALA A 47 3.57 16.84 -1.45
C ALA A 47 3.74 16.22 -0.04
N GLN A 48 3.91 17.05 0.99
CA GLN A 48 3.94 16.62 2.39
C GLN A 48 2.57 16.13 2.89
N ASP A 49 1.46 16.69 2.37
CA ASP A 49 0.10 16.33 2.80
C ASP A 49 -0.39 15.06 2.10
N LEU A 50 0.31 14.61 1.05
CA LEU A 50 0.01 13.39 0.30
C LEU A 50 0.78 12.16 0.80
N ARG A 51 1.89 12.36 1.52
CA ARG A 51 2.75 11.28 1.99
C ARG A 51 2.41 10.98 3.44
N ALA A 52 2.17 9.70 3.75
CA ALA A 52 2.28 9.26 5.12
C ALA A 52 3.74 9.47 5.58
N GLU A 53 3.92 9.89 6.83
CA GLU A 53 5.24 9.86 7.44
C GLU A 53 5.45 8.51 8.13
N PRO A 54 6.67 7.96 8.09
CA PRO A 54 6.98 6.78 8.87
C PRO A 54 6.90 7.11 10.36
N VAL A 55 6.52 6.13 11.17
CA VAL A 55 6.47 6.26 12.64
C VAL A 55 7.86 6.33 13.24
N GLY A 56 8.84 5.75 12.55
CA GLY A 56 10.23 5.79 12.98
C GLY A 56 11.14 4.89 12.15
N ARG A 57 12.42 4.90 12.53
CA ARG A 57 13.47 4.02 11.99
C ARG A 57 14.19 3.31 13.12
N ASP A 58 14.60 2.07 12.88
CA ASP A 58 15.45 1.33 13.84
C ASP A 58 16.95 1.56 13.57
N MET A 59 17.80 1.01 14.45
CA MET A 59 19.26 1.12 14.35
C MET A 59 19.85 0.45 13.11
N LEU A 60 19.10 -0.45 12.46
CA LEU A 60 19.49 -1.11 11.22
C LEU A 60 19.00 -0.35 9.99
N GLY A 61 18.34 0.79 10.17
CA GLY A 61 17.83 1.62 9.08
C GLY A 61 16.47 1.18 8.52
N ASN A 62 15.83 0.16 9.10
CA ASN A 62 14.49 -0.24 8.66
C ASN A 62 13.47 0.85 9.01
N ILE A 63 12.50 1.06 8.13
CA ILE A 63 11.47 2.09 8.25
C ILE A 63 10.16 1.45 8.71
N TYR A 64 9.52 2.03 9.72
CA TYR A 64 8.27 1.51 10.28
C TYR A 64 7.09 2.39 9.91
N TRP A 65 6.02 1.75 9.45
CA TRP A 65 4.79 2.38 8.98
C TRP A 65 3.62 1.87 9.80
N CYS A 66 2.76 2.76 10.29
CA CYS A 66 1.54 2.40 11.01
C CYS A 66 0.33 2.92 10.26
N ILE A 67 -0.63 2.03 10.01
CA ILE A 67 -1.93 2.37 9.46
C ILE A 67 -2.98 2.03 10.50
N MET A 68 -3.83 2.99 10.81
CA MET A 68 -4.97 2.82 11.68
C MET A 68 -6.25 3.13 10.91
N ASP A 69 -7.23 2.24 10.98
CA ASP A 69 -8.55 2.49 10.40
C ASP A 69 -9.49 3.19 11.39
N LYS A 70 -10.68 3.55 10.91
CA LYS A 70 -11.74 4.19 11.71
C LYS A 70 -12.30 3.33 12.85
N PHE A 71 -11.96 2.04 12.89
CA PHE A 71 -12.35 1.10 13.93
C PHE A 71 -11.20 0.81 14.90
N SER A 72 -10.11 1.59 14.84
CA SER A 72 -8.90 1.41 15.65
C SER A 72 -8.19 0.08 15.43
N ASN A 73 -8.40 -0.56 14.26
CA ASN A 73 -7.54 -1.66 13.86
C ASN A 73 -6.19 -1.08 13.45
N ILE A 74 -5.12 -1.61 14.06
CA ILE A 74 -3.75 -1.17 13.82
C ILE A 74 -3.03 -2.20 12.98
N ARG A 75 -2.33 -1.74 11.95
CA ARG A 75 -1.37 -2.55 11.19
C ARG A 75 -0.03 -1.87 11.12
N ILE A 76 1.03 -2.62 11.43
CA ILE A 76 2.41 -2.13 11.39
C ILE A 76 3.18 -2.90 10.34
N PHE A 77 3.88 -2.16 9.49
CA PHE A 77 4.77 -2.68 8.48
C PHE A 77 6.19 -2.23 8.75
N ARG A 78 7.15 -3.07 8.39
CA ARG A 78 8.56 -2.74 8.30
C ARG A 78 8.98 -2.81 6.85
N GLU A 79 9.53 -1.71 6.36
CA GLU A 79 10.20 -1.61 5.07
C GLU A 79 11.71 -1.75 5.28
N ASN A 80 12.34 -2.65 4.52
CA ASN A 80 13.79 -2.67 4.35
C ASN A 80 14.11 -1.97 3.03
N PRO A 81 14.69 -0.74 3.05
CA PRO A 81 15.01 0.00 1.84
C PRO A 81 16.04 -0.69 0.96
N ASP A 82 16.99 -1.42 1.56
CA ASP A 82 18.08 -2.06 0.82
C ASP A 82 17.59 -3.26 0.00
N ASP A 83 16.65 -4.03 0.55
CA ASP A 83 16.06 -5.21 -0.09
C ASP A 83 14.75 -4.88 -0.84
N GLU A 84 14.33 -3.61 -0.86
CA GLU A 84 13.02 -3.14 -1.36
C GLU A 84 11.83 -4.00 -0.86
N SER A 85 11.92 -4.50 0.37
CA SER A 85 11.00 -5.51 0.90
C SER A 85 10.14 -4.98 2.04
N TRP A 86 8.93 -5.53 2.16
CA TRP A 86 7.93 -5.14 3.16
C TRP A 86 7.53 -6.34 4.00
N THR A 87 7.56 -6.20 5.31
CA THR A 87 7.16 -7.25 6.28
C THR A 87 6.04 -6.73 7.18
N VAL A 88 5.00 -7.54 7.38
CA VAL A 88 3.95 -7.23 8.38
C VAL A 88 4.50 -7.58 9.76
N MET A 89 4.57 -6.58 10.64
CA MET A 89 5.08 -6.73 12.00
C MET A 89 3.96 -7.01 13.01
N ALA A 90 2.79 -6.41 12.80
CA ALA A 90 1.58 -6.66 13.59
C ALA A 90 0.34 -6.38 12.75
N SER A 91 -0.68 -7.24 12.87
CA SER A 91 -1.95 -7.12 12.12
C SER A 91 -3.10 -6.59 12.97
N ASN A 92 -2.93 -6.54 14.29
CA ASN A 92 -3.89 -6.02 15.25
C ASN A 92 -3.19 -5.54 16.53
N ARG A 93 -3.97 -4.97 17.46
CA ARG A 93 -3.47 -4.43 18.73
C ARG A 93 -2.93 -5.51 19.68
N ASP A 94 -3.50 -6.70 19.63
CA ASP A 94 -3.11 -7.80 20.53
C ASP A 94 -1.74 -8.34 20.15
N GLU A 95 -1.50 -8.59 18.86
CA GLU A 95 -0.20 -8.98 18.30
C GLU A 95 0.91 -7.95 18.60
N MET A 96 0.56 -6.66 18.63
CA MET A 96 1.51 -5.61 19.01
C MET A 96 1.85 -5.67 20.51
N SER A 97 0.86 -5.95 21.35
CA SER A 97 1.02 -5.98 22.80
C SER A 97 1.84 -7.19 23.26
N ASP A 98 1.70 -8.33 22.59
CA ASP A 98 2.43 -9.57 22.91
C ASP A 98 3.92 -9.52 22.54
N ARG A 99 4.31 -8.68 21.57
CA ARG A 99 5.72 -8.54 21.13
C ARG A 99 6.53 -7.52 21.92
N GLY A 100 5.87 -6.73 22.78
CA GLY A 100 6.51 -5.79 23.69
C GLY A 100 6.91 -6.38 25.05
N ARG A 101 6.72 -7.69 25.25
CA ARG A 101 7.14 -8.44 26.45
C ARG A 101 8.38 -9.27 26.20
#